data_AF-A0A2E7UQL5-F1
#
_entry.id   AF-A0A2E7UQL5-F1
#
_cell.length_a   1.000
_cell.length_b   1.000
_cell.length_c   1.000
_cell.angle_alpha   90.00
_cell.angle_beta   90.00
_cell.angle_gamma   90.00
#
_symmetry.space_group_name_H-M   'P 1'
#
loop_
_entity.id
_entity.type
_entity.pdbx_description
1 polymer ?
#
loop_
_entity_poly.entity_id
_entity_poly.type
_entity_poly.pdbx_seq_one_letter_code
_entity_poly.pdbx_strand_id
1 'polypeptide(L)'
;MTISDWVFFAVVAVLATNHVLVRLPGWERRTALFWCVQALNIACASWMLAVGLPDFEGNLAVFNWVVGLLFIVRAVQNNGRWSEARQQARSVTEDDETKARIRAALRAADAHEE
;
A
#
# COMPACT_ATOMS: atom_id res chain seq x y z
N MET A 1 -21.70 -25.35 -6.88
CA MET A 1 -21.01 -24.06 -6.92
C MET A 1 -21.09 -23.54 -8.34
N THR A 2 -21.72 -22.39 -8.51
CA THR A 2 -21.79 -21.70 -9.81
C THR A 2 -20.47 -20.95 -10.07
N ILE A 3 -20.28 -20.49 -11.30
CA ILE A 3 -19.13 -19.65 -11.67
C ILE A 3 -19.11 -18.38 -10.80
N SER A 4 -20.29 -17.82 -10.53
CA SER A 4 -20.48 -16.62 -9.72
C SER A 4 -20.02 -16.80 -8.27
N ASP A 5 -20.25 -17.97 -7.68
CA ASP A 5 -19.70 -18.30 -6.35
C ASP A 5 -18.17 -18.22 -6.36
N TRP A 6 -17.52 -18.82 -7.37
CA TRP A 6 -16.06 -18.83 -7.49
C TRP A 6 -15.49 -17.42 -7.68
N VAL A 7 -16.13 -16.59 -8.50
CA VAL A 7 -15.70 -15.19 -8.71
C VAL A 7 -15.86 -14.40 -7.42
N PHE A 8 -16.97 -14.57 -6.70
CA PHE A 8 -17.17 -13.93 -5.41
C PHE A 8 -16.10 -14.33 -4.40
N PHE A 9 -15.81 -15.63 -4.25
CA PHE A 9 -14.74 -16.11 -3.38
C PHE A 9 -13.37 -15.58 -3.78
N ALA A 10 -13.08 -15.47 -5.07
CA ALA A 10 -11.83 -14.89 -5.55
C ALA A 10 -11.72 -13.40 -5.15
N VAL A 11 -12.77 -12.62 -5.33
CA VAL A 11 -12.80 -11.20 -4.92
C VAL A 11 -12.61 -11.05 -3.42
N VAL A 12 -13.30 -11.86 -2.61
CA VAL A 12 -13.14 -11.88 -1.16
C VAL A 12 -11.72 -12.30 -0.76
N ALA A 13 -11.15 -13.30 -1.43
CA ALA A 13 -9.79 -13.74 -1.18
C ALA A 13 -8.76 -12.65 -1.47
N VAL A 14 -8.94 -11.87 -2.54
CA VAL A 14 -8.08 -10.72 -2.85
C VAL A 14 -8.20 -9.64 -1.77
N LEU A 15 -9.42 -9.30 -1.35
CA LEU A 15 -9.66 -8.36 -0.25
C LEU A 15 -9.00 -8.83 1.06
N ALA A 16 -9.17 -10.10 1.44
CA ALA A 16 -8.59 -10.68 2.63
C ALA A 16 -7.05 -10.71 2.56
N THR A 17 -6.50 -11.08 1.41
CA THR A 17 -5.05 -11.08 1.17
C THR A 17 -4.49 -9.67 1.31
N ASN A 18 -5.14 -8.68 0.71
CA ASN A 18 -4.74 -7.27 0.87
C ASN A 18 -4.90 -6.80 2.33
N HIS A 19 -5.89 -7.32 3.07
CA HIS A 19 -6.02 -7.01 4.50
C HIS A 19 -4.89 -7.55 5.36
N VAL A 20 -4.51 -8.81 5.13
CA VAL A 20 -3.42 -9.47 5.84
C VAL A 20 -2.08 -8.83 5.48
N LEU A 21 -1.84 -8.56 4.20
CA LEU A 21 -0.59 -8.02 3.69
C LEU A 21 -0.26 -6.65 4.30
N VAL A 22 -1.26 -5.80 4.46
CA VAL A 22 -1.14 -4.46 5.07
C VAL A 22 -0.92 -4.52 6.59
N ARG A 23 -1.18 -5.68 7.23
CA ARG A 23 -0.88 -5.93 8.65
C ARG A 23 0.47 -6.59 8.89
N LEU A 24 1.18 -7.02 7.86
CA LEU A 24 2.49 -7.66 8.03
C LEU A 24 3.56 -6.61 8.39
N PRO A 25 4.31 -6.80 9.49
CA PRO A 25 5.39 -5.91 9.87
C PRO A 25 6.53 -5.99 8.83
N GLY A 26 7.07 -4.83 8.43
CA GLY A 26 8.17 -4.76 7.45
C GLY A 26 7.75 -4.84 5.98
N TRP A 27 6.43 -4.88 5.69
CA TRP A 27 5.89 -4.72 4.34
C TRP A 27 6.44 -3.47 3.64
N GLU A 28 6.56 -2.36 4.40
CA GLU A 28 6.94 -1.03 3.91
C GLU A 28 8.31 -1.00 3.22
N ARG A 29 9.22 -1.92 3.58
CA ARG A 29 10.54 -2.06 2.93
C ARG A 29 10.49 -2.82 1.61
N ARG A 30 9.42 -3.56 1.31
CA ARG A 30 9.32 -4.46 0.16
C ARG A 30 8.57 -3.79 -0.99
N THR A 31 9.24 -2.87 -1.70
CA THR A 31 8.69 -2.11 -2.84
C THR A 31 8.01 -2.98 -3.89
N ALA A 32 8.54 -4.18 -4.18
CA ALA A 32 7.93 -5.11 -5.14
C ALA A 32 6.54 -5.60 -4.69
N LEU A 33 6.39 -5.97 -3.41
CA LEU A 33 5.11 -6.41 -2.84
C LEU A 33 4.07 -5.29 -2.85
N PHE A 34 4.50 -4.06 -2.58
CA PHE A 34 3.64 -2.88 -2.71
C PHE A 34 3.08 -2.75 -4.13
N TRP A 35 3.93 -2.77 -5.15
CA TRP A 35 3.49 -2.65 -6.55
C TRP A 35 2.61 -3.81 -6.99
N CYS A 36 2.90 -5.03 -6.56
CA CYS A 36 2.04 -6.19 -6.85
C CYS A 36 0.63 -6.00 -6.28
N VAL A 37 0.50 -5.58 -5.02
CA VAL A 37 -0.82 -5.36 -4.42
C VAL A 37 -1.51 -4.15 -5.02
N GLN A 38 -0.78 -3.09 -5.35
CA GLN A 38 -1.36 -1.93 -6.01
C GLN A 38 -1.93 -2.28 -7.38
N ALA A 39 -1.16 -3.01 -8.20
CA ALA A 39 -1.60 -3.50 -9.51
C ALA A 39 -2.82 -4.42 -9.37
N LEU A 40 -2.81 -5.31 -8.37
CA LEU A 40 -3.92 -6.22 -8.11
C LEU A 40 -5.21 -5.46 -7.73
N ASN A 41 -5.12 -4.47 -6.83
CA ASN A 41 -6.29 -3.67 -6.45
C ASN A 41 -6.86 -2.88 -7.63
N ILE A 42 -6.00 -2.26 -8.44
CA ILE A 42 -6.43 -1.50 -9.62
C ILE A 42 -7.07 -2.45 -10.64
N ALA A 43 -6.44 -3.60 -10.92
CA ALA A 43 -7.00 -4.59 -11.84
C ALA A 43 -8.37 -5.09 -11.36
N CYS A 44 -8.52 -5.42 -10.08
CA CYS A 44 -9.80 -5.84 -9.51
C CYS A 44 -10.85 -4.71 -9.54
N ALA A 45 -10.47 -3.47 -9.22
CA ALA A 45 -11.37 -2.32 -9.30
C ALA A 45 -11.85 -2.10 -10.75
N SER A 46 -10.92 -2.06 -11.71
CA SER A 46 -11.24 -1.89 -13.13
C SER A 46 -12.12 -3.01 -13.66
N TRP A 47 -11.83 -4.26 -13.31
CA TRP A 47 -12.67 -5.40 -13.68
C TRP A 47 -14.08 -5.28 -13.10
N MET A 48 -14.19 -4.94 -11.81
CA MET A 48 -15.47 -4.83 -11.13
C MET A 48 -16.34 -3.69 -11.68
N LEU A 49 -15.72 -2.60 -12.09
CA LEU A 49 -16.42 -1.45 -12.69
C LEU A 49 -16.80 -1.68 -14.15
N ALA A 50 -16.00 -2.43 -14.91
CA ALA A 50 -16.25 -2.69 -16.33
C ALA A 50 -17.19 -3.88 -16.57
N VAL A 51 -17.04 -4.96 -15.81
CA VAL A 51 -17.75 -6.23 -16.01
C VAL A 51 -18.73 -6.51 -14.87
N GLY A 52 -18.32 -6.25 -13.63
CA GLY A 52 -19.12 -6.58 -12.45
C GLY A 52 -19.11 -8.09 -12.11
N LEU A 53 -19.77 -8.46 -11.01
CA LEU A 53 -19.98 -9.85 -10.67
C LEU A 53 -21.04 -10.46 -11.61
N PRO A 54 -20.78 -11.66 -12.17
CA PRO A 54 -21.80 -12.40 -12.90
C PRO A 54 -23.00 -12.71 -11.99
N ASP A 55 -24.21 -12.68 -12.55
CA ASP A 55 -25.50 -12.81 -11.86
C ASP A 55 -25.89 -11.64 -10.91
N PHE A 56 -25.06 -10.60 -10.77
CA PHE A 56 -25.38 -9.40 -9.98
C PHE A 56 -25.94 -8.29 -10.88
N GLU A 57 -27.14 -8.52 -11.42
CA GLU A 57 -27.85 -7.57 -12.29
C GLU A 57 -28.96 -6.79 -11.54
N GLY A 58 -29.45 -5.70 -12.15
CA GLY A 58 -30.50 -4.85 -11.57
C GLY A 58 -30.06 -4.14 -10.29
N ASN A 59 -30.84 -4.25 -9.20
CA ASN A 59 -30.50 -3.61 -7.91
C ASN A 59 -29.19 -4.12 -7.29
N LEU A 60 -28.73 -5.31 -7.66
CA LEU A 60 -27.48 -5.88 -7.19
C LEU A 60 -26.25 -5.26 -7.89
N ALA A 61 -26.43 -4.56 -9.00
CA ALA A 61 -25.33 -3.89 -9.70
C ALA A 61 -24.64 -2.80 -8.85
N VAL A 62 -25.34 -2.21 -7.87
CA VAL A 62 -24.75 -1.29 -6.89
C VAL A 62 -23.63 -1.97 -6.10
N PHE A 63 -23.72 -3.27 -5.81
CA PHE A 63 -22.65 -3.98 -5.12
C PHE A 63 -21.35 -4.01 -5.94
N ASN A 64 -21.42 -4.08 -7.26
CA ASN A 64 -20.25 -4.04 -8.13
C ASN A 64 -19.48 -2.72 -7.96
N TRP A 65 -20.22 -1.61 -7.92
CA TRP A 65 -19.66 -0.28 -7.66
C TRP A 65 -19.07 -0.14 -6.26
N VAL A 66 -19.79 -0.61 -5.23
CA VAL A 66 -19.31 -0.56 -3.83
C VAL A 66 -18.01 -1.35 -3.67
N VAL A 67 -17.95 -2.56 -4.21
CA VAL A 67 -16.77 -3.42 -4.16
C VAL A 67 -15.61 -2.82 -4.96
N GLY A 68 -15.88 -2.29 -6.15
CA GLY A 68 -14.87 -1.58 -6.95
C GLY A 68 -14.29 -0.36 -6.21
N LEU A 69 -15.13 0.44 -5.58
CA LEU A 69 -14.72 1.59 -4.77
C LEU A 69 -13.92 1.17 -3.53
N LEU A 70 -14.26 0.05 -2.89
CA LEU A 70 -13.49 -0.49 -1.77
C LEU A 70 -12.04 -0.81 -2.18
N PHE A 71 -11.84 -1.38 -3.36
CA PHE A 71 -10.49 -1.61 -3.88
C PHE A 71 -9.71 -0.31 -4.10
N ILE A 72 -10.38 0.75 -4.62
CA ILE A 72 -9.78 2.07 -4.79
C ILE A 72 -9.41 2.70 -3.44
N VAL A 73 -10.32 2.70 -2.48
CA VAL A 73 -10.06 3.21 -1.12
C VAL A 73 -8.87 2.49 -0.50
N ARG A 74 -8.79 1.17 -0.68
CA ARG A 74 -7.68 0.37 -0.17
C ARG A 74 -6.36 0.70 -0.86
N ALA A 75 -6.38 0.94 -2.17
CA ALA A 75 -5.23 1.38 -2.94
C ALA A 75 -4.71 2.75 -2.46
N VAL A 76 -5.61 3.67 -2.11
CA VAL A 76 -5.27 4.99 -1.55
C VAL A 76 -4.69 4.86 -0.13
N GLN A 77 -5.34 4.09 0.75
CA GLN A 77 -4.86 3.85 2.12
C GLN A 77 -3.46 3.22 2.13
N ASN A 78 -3.21 2.23 1.26
CA ASN A 78 -1.90 1.60 1.13
C ASN A 78 -0.82 2.60 0.68
N ASN A 79 -1.17 3.50 -0.25
CA ASN A 79 -0.25 4.52 -0.74
C ASN A 79 0.11 5.55 0.34
N GLY A 80 -0.86 5.96 1.16
CA GLY A 80 -0.63 6.87 2.29
C GLY A 80 0.39 6.29 3.28
N ARG A 81 0.16 5.05 3.74
CA ARG A 81 1.07 4.36 4.68
C ARG A 81 2.47 4.15 4.11
N TRP A 82 2.58 3.82 2.82
CA TRP A 82 3.87 3.67 2.16
C TRP A 82 4.62 5.00 2.05
N SER A 83 3.92 6.09 1.74
CA SER A 83 4.49 7.44 1.70
C SER A 83 5.01 7.87 3.07
N GLU A 84 4.22 7.66 4.13
CA GLU A 84 4.61 7.96 5.51
C GLU A 84 5.85 7.18 5.95
N ALA A 85 5.88 5.87 5.70
CA ALA A 85 7.03 5.02 6.04
C ALA A 85 8.30 5.46 5.29
N ARG A 86 8.17 5.86 4.02
CA ARG A 86 9.29 6.34 3.20
C ARG A 86 9.79 7.71 3.65
N GLN A 87 8.88 8.59 4.08
CA GLN A 87 9.21 9.90 4.65
C GLN A 87 9.93 9.75 5.99
N GLN A 88 9.47 8.85 6.87
CA GLN A 88 10.16 8.53 8.13
C GLN A 88 11.57 7.99 7.89
N ALA A 89 11.72 7.02 6.98
CA ALA A 89 13.04 6.47 6.63
C ALA A 89 14.01 7.54 6.12
N ARG A 90 13.50 8.51 5.34
CA ARG A 90 14.30 9.64 4.86
C ARG A 90 14.70 10.59 5.99
N SER A 91 13.78 10.93 6.88
CA SER A 91 14.05 11.83 8.02
C SER A 91 15.08 11.27 9.00
N VAL A 92 15.08 9.95 9.25
CA VAL A 92 16.09 9.29 10.10
C VAL A 92 17.48 9.40 9.47
N THR A 93 17.58 9.22 8.15
CA THR A 93 18.86 9.30 7.43
C THR A 93 19.43 10.72 7.49
N GLU A 94 18.57 11.73 7.35
CA GLU A 94 18.96 13.14 7.37
C GLU A 94 19.43 13.62 8.77
N ASP A 95 18.78 13.14 9.83
CA ASP A 95 19.19 13.42 11.23
C ASP A 95 20.54 12.78 11.57
N ASP A 96 20.78 11.53 11.13
CA ASP A 96 22.06 10.85 11.31
C ASP A 96 23.20 11.56 10.55
N GLU A 97 22.94 12.01 9.32
CA GLU A 97 23.90 12.76 8.51
C GLU A 97 24.21 14.13 9.13
N THR A 98 23.19 14.81 9.66
CA THR A 98 23.34 16.09 10.38
C THR A 98 24.18 15.91 11.64
N LYS A 99 23.91 14.88 12.45
CA LYS A 99 24.70 14.57 13.65
C LYS A 99 26.15 14.24 13.30
N ALA A 100 26.38 13.51 12.21
CA ALA A 100 27.73 13.19 11.74
C ALA A 100 28.50 14.46 11.33
N ARG A 101 27.86 15.42 10.64
CA ARG A 101 28.47 16.71 10.28
C ARG A 101 28.80 17.56 11.49
N ILE A 102 27.89 17.65 12.47
CA ILE A 102 28.14 18.39 13.72
C ILE A 102 29.33 17.79 14.47
N ARG A 103 29.39 16.46 14.61
CA ARG A 103 30.52 15.77 15.26
C ARG A 103 31.85 16.01 14.54
N ALA A 104 31.85 16.05 13.21
CA ALA A 104 33.04 16.36 12.43
C ALA A 104 33.49 17.82 12.63
N ALA A 105 32.55 18.76 12.68
CA ALA A 105 32.84 20.17 12.92
C ALA A 105 33.42 20.43 14.32
N LEU A 106 32.87 19.78 15.36
CA LEU A 106 33.42 19.87 16.73
C LEU A 106 34.85 19.34 16.80
N ARG A 107 35.14 18.19 16.18
CA ARG A 107 36.52 17.64 16.16
C ARG A 107 37.51 18.54 15.42
N ALA A 108 37.06 19.22 14.37
CA ALA A 108 37.90 20.16 13.64
C ALA A 108 38.15 21.45 14.44
N ALA A 109 37.17 21.91 15.24
CA ALA A 109 37.33 23.06 16.13
C ALA A 109 38.29 22.76 17.28
N ASP A 110 38.17 21.60 17.93
CA ASP A 110 39.08 21.18 19.01
C ASP A 110 40.53 21.05 18.52
N ALA A 111 40.74 20.60 17.28
CA ALA A 111 42.08 20.49 16.67
C ALA A 111 42.72 21.83 16.26
N HIS A 112 41.96 22.93 16.29
CA HIS A 112 42.46 24.28 16.02
C HIS A 112 42.76 25.09 17.29
N GLU A 113 42.40 24.59 18.48
CA GLU A 113 42.69 25.20 19.78
C GLU A 113 43.94 24.64 20.48
N GLU A 114 44.55 23.56 19.95
CA GLU A 114 45.89 23.06 20.34
C GLU A 114 47.01 23.64 19.45
#